data_AF-A0A2U0I5A2-F1
#
_entry.id   AF-A0A2U0I5A2-F1
#
_cell.length_a   1.000
_cell.length_b   1.000
_cell.length_c   1.000
_cell.angle_alpha   90.00
_cell.angle_beta   90.00
_cell.angle_gamma   90.00
#
_symmetry.space_group_name_H-M   'P 1'
#
loop_
_entity.id
_entity.type
_entity.pdbx_description
1 polymer ?
#
loop_
_entity_poly.entity_id
_entity_poly.type
_entity_poly.pdbx_seq_one_letter_code
_entity_poly.pdbx_strand_id
1 'polypeptide(L)'
;MRKKPDASAVQLQSPEAFEVDFSNYHITSNPYWKSFSNLKSDPVFYIEVPNATIISKGIVTTAKNEVVLESTIFQLEYLNELYSNHFVVFKKLLPHRKENKVFSLLNRLDNNYYHWTMESLSRVLVIYEHPAFKEYKILVKKGGSRFMFDSLEFLFNIPKERMVTKSLITRIDTDKALVVSFPHIRNQKTEWTSVYYPYLIRKLNTLAKKRIQEHLEGNKQNSPKNILISRKNALERRIVNEDECIG
;
A
#
# COMPACT_ATOMS: atom_id res chain seq x y z
N MET A 1 16.02 -14.45 0.42
CA MET A 1 15.64 -14.33 1.84
C MET A 1 15.62 -12.84 2.15
N ARG A 2 14.47 -12.27 2.56
CA ARG A 2 14.43 -10.84 2.94
C ARG A 2 15.44 -10.62 4.07
N LYS A 3 16.26 -9.57 3.95
CA LYS A 3 17.25 -9.24 4.99
C LYS A 3 16.51 -8.98 6.31
N LYS A 4 17.17 -9.27 7.43
CA LYS A 4 16.67 -8.81 8.73
C LYS A 4 16.46 -7.28 8.66
N PRO A 5 15.40 -6.77 9.31
CA PRO A 5 15.18 -5.33 9.39
C PRO A 5 16.46 -4.64 9.88
N ASP A 6 16.71 -3.43 9.39
CA ASP A 6 17.79 -2.57 9.90
C ASP A 6 17.66 -2.43 11.43
N ALA A 7 18.77 -2.23 12.14
CA ALA A 7 18.79 -2.05 13.60
C ALA A 7 17.92 -0.86 14.06
N SER A 8 17.58 0.05 13.14
CA SER A 8 16.68 1.18 13.33
C SER A 8 15.18 0.85 13.21
N ALA A 9 14.81 -0.39 12.86
CA ALA A 9 13.44 -0.79 12.63
C ALA A 9 12.68 -1.09 13.93
N VAL A 10 11.45 -0.58 14.02
CA VAL A 10 10.51 -0.89 15.09
C VAL A 10 9.57 -1.98 14.61
N GLN A 11 9.74 -3.19 15.16
CA GLN A 11 8.88 -4.32 14.86
C GLN A 11 7.51 -4.16 15.54
N LEU A 12 6.46 -4.23 14.73
CA LEU A 12 5.06 -4.14 15.17
C LEU A 12 4.43 -5.53 15.32
N GLN A 13 4.84 -6.48 14.48
CA GLN A 13 4.35 -7.85 14.54
C GLN A 13 5.42 -8.85 14.09
N SER A 14 5.56 -9.92 14.87
CA SER A 14 6.44 -11.04 14.54
C SER A 14 5.90 -11.87 13.37
N PRO A 15 6.78 -12.57 12.63
CA PRO A 15 6.38 -13.59 11.66
C PRO A 15 5.39 -14.58 12.26
N GLU A 16 4.34 -14.89 11.51
CA GLU A 16 3.30 -15.84 11.86
C GLU A 16 3.18 -16.86 10.74
N ALA A 17 3.06 -18.14 11.11
CA ALA A 17 2.75 -19.18 10.16
C ALA A 17 1.22 -19.31 10.01
N PHE A 18 0.75 -19.51 8.79
CA PHE A 18 -0.64 -19.77 8.52
C PHE A 18 -0.79 -20.82 7.43
N GLU A 19 -1.88 -21.57 7.54
CA GLU A 19 -2.25 -22.61 6.59
C GLU A 19 -3.38 -22.11 5.68
N VAL A 20 -3.31 -22.47 4.41
CA VAL A 20 -4.39 -22.26 3.44
C VAL A 20 -5.23 -23.52 3.36
N ASP A 21 -6.42 -23.47 3.95
CA ASP A 21 -7.39 -24.57 3.87
C ASP A 21 -8.20 -24.50 2.57
N PHE A 22 -8.00 -25.51 1.71
CA PHE A 22 -8.71 -25.66 0.45
C PHE A 22 -9.94 -26.58 0.55
N SER A 23 -10.30 -27.08 1.74
CA SER A 23 -11.39 -28.05 1.93
C SER A 23 -12.74 -27.60 1.39
N ASN A 24 -12.99 -26.29 1.39
CA ASN A 24 -14.25 -25.67 0.93
C ASN A 24 -14.22 -25.23 -0.54
N TYR A 25 -13.19 -25.59 -1.31
CA TYR A 25 -13.03 -25.15 -2.70
C TYR A 25 -13.03 -26.32 -3.68
N HIS A 26 -13.90 -26.24 -4.69
CA HIS A 26 -13.83 -27.14 -5.84
C HIS A 26 -12.89 -26.56 -6.90
N ILE A 27 -11.63 -27.02 -6.91
CA ILE A 27 -10.61 -26.59 -7.88
C ILE A 27 -10.43 -27.71 -8.90
N THR A 28 -10.94 -27.49 -10.12
CA THR A 28 -10.95 -28.49 -11.21
C THR A 28 -9.58 -28.73 -11.85
N SER A 29 -8.63 -27.82 -11.65
CA SER A 29 -7.25 -27.93 -12.16
C SER A 29 -6.24 -28.22 -11.04
N ASN A 30 -4.98 -28.48 -11.41
CA ASN A 30 -3.87 -28.56 -10.47
C ASN A 30 -2.92 -27.36 -10.64
N PRO A 31 -3.34 -26.15 -10.23
CA PRO A 31 -2.49 -24.99 -10.37
C PRO A 31 -1.29 -25.08 -9.44
N TYR A 32 -0.13 -24.59 -9.88
CA TYR A 32 1.12 -24.66 -9.10
C TYR A 32 0.99 -24.10 -7.68
N TRP A 33 0.13 -23.09 -7.49
CA TRP A 33 -0.09 -22.44 -6.19
C TRP A 33 -0.84 -23.29 -5.17
N LYS A 34 -1.48 -24.38 -5.60
CA LYS A 34 -2.17 -25.33 -4.71
C LYS A 34 -1.19 -26.04 -3.75
N SER A 35 0.09 -26.09 -4.11
CA SER A 35 1.16 -26.64 -3.28
C SER A 35 1.59 -25.71 -2.14
N PHE A 36 1.18 -24.44 -2.14
CA PHE A 36 1.52 -23.49 -1.08
C PHE A 36 0.52 -23.56 0.08
N SER A 37 0.51 -24.68 0.81
CA SER A 37 -0.40 -24.86 1.95
C SER A 37 0.11 -24.17 3.22
N ASN A 38 1.42 -24.17 3.45
CA ASN A 38 2.03 -23.61 4.64
C ASN A 38 2.86 -22.38 4.29
N LEU A 39 2.48 -21.24 4.84
CA LEU A 39 3.10 -19.95 4.56
C LEU A 39 3.53 -19.30 5.87
N LYS A 40 4.65 -18.57 5.83
CA LYS A 40 5.14 -17.79 6.95
C LYS A 40 5.24 -16.33 6.52
N SER A 41 4.58 -15.44 7.24
CA SER A 41 4.69 -14.00 7.00
C SER A 41 6.10 -13.50 7.33
N ASP A 42 6.47 -12.36 6.74
CA ASP A 42 7.64 -11.61 7.18
C ASP A 42 7.26 -10.73 8.39
N PRO A 43 8.25 -10.24 9.18
CA PRO A 43 7.94 -9.28 10.23
C PRO A 43 7.28 -8.04 9.64
N VAL A 44 6.28 -7.51 10.34
CA VAL A 44 5.74 -6.18 10.05
C VAL A 44 6.42 -5.17 10.94
N PHE A 45 6.96 -4.13 10.32
CA PHE A 45 7.74 -3.12 10.99
C PHE A 45 7.62 -1.78 10.26
N TYR A 46 8.08 -0.73 10.94
CA TYR A 46 8.35 0.56 10.32
C TYR A 46 9.77 1.02 10.63
N ILE A 47 10.29 1.91 9.78
CA ILE A 47 11.57 2.60 9.95
C ILE A 47 11.31 4.08 9.78
N GLU A 48 11.92 4.89 10.63
CA GLU A 48 12.02 6.33 10.45
C GLU A 48 13.41 6.67 9.91
N VAL A 49 13.46 7.15 8.67
CA VAL A 49 14.72 7.48 7.98
C VAL A 49 14.96 8.98 8.12
N PRO A 50 15.97 9.41 8.90
CA PRO A 50 16.27 10.82 9.07
C PRO A 50 16.93 11.40 7.81
N ASN A 51 16.69 12.69 7.54
CA ASN A 51 17.28 13.45 6.43
C ASN A 51 17.19 12.69 5.09
N ALA A 52 16.01 12.15 4.82
CA ALA A 52 15.77 11.28 3.69
C ALA A 52 15.43 12.07 2.42
N THR A 53 15.68 11.45 1.28
CA THR A 53 15.21 11.95 -0.02
C THR A 53 14.28 10.93 -0.66
N ILE A 54 13.09 11.35 -1.07
CA ILE A 54 12.09 10.55 -1.77
C ILE A 54 12.04 10.93 -3.25
N ILE A 55 12.29 9.98 -4.14
CA ILE A 55 12.40 10.18 -5.60
C ILE A 55 11.51 9.22 -6.38
N SER A 56 11.29 9.53 -7.66
CA SER A 56 10.56 8.67 -8.59
C SER A 56 9.20 8.23 -8.01
N LYS A 57 8.85 6.95 -8.12
CA LYS A 57 7.63 6.37 -7.55
C LYS A 57 7.82 5.92 -6.08
N GLY A 58 8.45 6.74 -5.24
CA GLY A 58 8.52 6.50 -3.79
C GLY A 58 9.81 5.87 -3.26
N ILE A 59 10.87 5.80 -4.06
CA ILE A 59 12.17 5.32 -3.58
C ILE A 59 12.67 6.28 -2.51
N VAL A 60 12.97 5.75 -1.32
CA VAL A 60 13.55 6.49 -0.20
C VAL A 60 15.04 6.22 -0.14
N THR A 61 15.83 7.28 -0.03
CA THR A 61 17.28 7.21 0.17
C THR A 61 17.69 7.90 1.46
N THR A 62 18.70 7.35 2.14
CA THR A 62 19.31 7.95 3.33
C THR A 62 20.15 9.17 2.96
N ALA A 63 20.60 9.93 3.96
CA ALA A 63 21.57 11.02 3.78
C ALA A 63 22.89 10.56 3.12
N LYS A 64 23.23 9.28 3.25
CA LYS A 64 24.40 8.65 2.60
C LYS A 64 24.10 8.13 1.17
N ASN A 65 22.92 8.43 0.64
CA ASN A 65 22.41 7.94 -0.65
C ASN A 65 22.18 6.42 -0.73
N GLU A 66 22.05 5.74 0.40
CA GLU A 66 21.69 4.32 0.43
C GLU A 66 20.18 4.18 0.20
N VAL A 67 19.75 3.21 -0.60
CA VAL A 67 18.32 2.96 -0.85
C VAL A 67 17.73 2.12 0.28
N VAL A 68 16.60 2.56 0.83
CA VAL A 68 15.80 1.76 1.76
C VAL A 68 14.92 0.83 0.95
N LEU A 69 15.24 -0.46 0.91
CA LEU A 69 14.60 -1.43 0.01
C LEU A 69 13.11 -1.61 0.30
N GLU A 70 12.67 -1.39 1.53
CA GLU A 70 11.26 -1.43 1.92
C GLU A 70 10.44 -0.27 1.34
N SER A 71 11.10 0.73 0.76
CA SER A 71 10.43 1.77 -0.03
C SER A 71 10.19 1.36 -1.49
N THR A 72 10.80 0.26 -1.95
CA THR A 72 10.62 -0.24 -3.30
C THR A 72 9.76 -1.49 -3.28
N ILE A 73 8.61 -1.43 -3.94
CA ILE A 73 7.80 -2.62 -4.20
C ILE A 73 8.69 -3.64 -4.92
N PHE A 74 8.73 -4.90 -4.46
CA PHE A 74 9.64 -5.93 -5.00
C PHE A 74 11.14 -5.70 -4.74
N GLN A 75 11.50 -4.73 -3.89
CA GLN A 75 12.85 -4.54 -3.37
C GLN A 75 13.89 -4.32 -4.48
N LEU A 76 14.90 -5.20 -4.61
CA LEU A 76 16.00 -5.07 -5.56
C LEU A 76 15.58 -5.26 -7.01
N GLU A 77 14.60 -6.12 -7.27
CA GLU A 77 14.04 -6.37 -8.63
C GLU A 77 13.53 -5.07 -9.24
N TYR A 78 12.83 -4.26 -8.44
CA TYR A 78 12.32 -2.96 -8.89
C TYR A 78 13.43 -1.95 -9.23
N LEU A 79 14.59 -2.05 -8.57
CA LEU A 79 15.71 -1.16 -8.88
C LEU A 79 16.46 -1.61 -10.13
N ASN A 80 16.71 -2.93 -10.24
CA ASN A 80 17.62 -3.49 -11.24
C ASN A 80 16.91 -3.83 -12.55
N GLU A 81 15.76 -4.50 -12.49
CA GLU A 81 15.08 -5.00 -13.69
C GLU A 81 14.10 -3.98 -14.26
N LEU A 82 13.57 -3.12 -13.39
CA LEU A 82 12.67 -2.04 -13.78
C LEU A 82 13.39 -0.70 -13.96
N TYR A 83 14.72 -0.75 -14.07
CA TYR A 83 15.64 0.35 -14.41
C TYR A 83 15.35 1.65 -13.65
N SER A 84 14.98 1.59 -12.37
CA SER A 84 14.67 2.78 -11.58
C SER A 84 15.90 3.35 -10.85
N ASN A 85 17.04 2.66 -10.91
CA ASN A 85 18.32 3.06 -10.34
C ASN A 85 18.84 4.41 -10.88
N HIS A 86 18.57 4.76 -12.14
CA HIS A 86 19.02 6.04 -12.72
C HIS A 86 18.46 7.25 -11.94
N PHE A 87 17.25 7.15 -11.37
CA PHE A 87 16.69 8.21 -10.53
C PHE A 87 17.55 8.44 -9.28
N VAL A 88 18.14 7.39 -8.70
CA VAL A 88 19.03 7.50 -7.53
C VAL A 88 20.31 8.24 -7.91
N VAL A 89 20.91 7.88 -9.05
CA VAL A 89 22.15 8.47 -9.56
C VAL A 89 21.97 9.94 -9.90
N PHE A 90 20.91 10.29 -10.63
CA PHE A 90 20.68 11.65 -11.14
C PHE A 90 19.81 12.51 -10.21
N LYS A 91 19.51 12.07 -8.98
CA LYS A 91 18.59 12.79 -8.08
C LYS A 91 19.00 14.23 -7.81
N LYS A 92 20.31 14.54 -7.85
CA LYS A 92 20.82 15.90 -7.62
C LYS A 92 20.30 16.91 -8.66
N LEU A 93 20.01 16.45 -9.88
CA LEU A 93 19.51 17.25 -10.99
C LEU A 93 17.99 17.44 -10.97
N LEU A 94 17.28 16.70 -10.14
CA LEU A 94 15.82 16.77 -10.06
C LEU A 94 15.39 18.03 -9.30
N PRO A 95 14.33 18.74 -9.76
CA PRO A 95 13.66 19.76 -8.97
C PRO A 95 13.27 19.20 -7.60
N HIS A 96 13.50 20.00 -6.55
CA HIS A 96 13.28 19.55 -5.18
C HIS A 96 12.36 20.48 -4.43
N ARG A 97 11.65 19.93 -3.44
CA ARG A 97 10.97 20.68 -2.39
C ARG A 97 11.20 19.99 -1.05
N LYS A 98 11.02 20.75 0.03
CA LYS A 98 11.18 20.26 1.39
C LYS A 98 9.83 19.92 2.03
N GLU A 99 9.81 18.86 2.82
CA GLU A 99 8.68 18.48 3.68
C GLU A 99 9.24 17.97 5.01
N ASN A 100 8.66 18.31 6.16
CA ASN A 100 9.22 17.89 7.45
C ASN A 100 9.16 16.36 7.64
N LYS A 101 7.94 15.79 7.74
CA LYS A 101 7.72 14.34 7.92
C LYS A 101 6.83 13.78 6.82
N VAL A 102 7.31 12.76 6.11
CA VAL A 102 6.60 12.17 4.96
C VAL A 102 6.49 10.66 5.05
N PHE A 103 5.28 10.13 4.88
CA PHE A 103 5.02 8.72 4.65
C PHE A 103 4.66 8.49 3.18
N SER A 104 5.50 7.75 2.44
CA SER A 104 5.26 7.53 1.01
C SER A 104 4.43 6.28 0.73
N LEU A 105 3.29 6.49 0.08
CA LEU A 105 2.47 5.43 -0.51
C LEU A 105 2.73 5.24 -2.01
N LEU A 106 3.60 6.06 -2.59
CA LEU A 106 3.99 5.92 -3.99
C LEU A 106 4.65 4.57 -4.22
N ASN A 107 4.24 3.91 -5.29
CA ASN A 107 4.91 2.71 -5.80
C ASN A 107 4.56 2.53 -7.29
N ARG A 108 5.11 1.50 -7.94
CA ARG A 108 4.90 1.27 -9.37
C ARG A 108 3.43 1.09 -9.76
N LEU A 109 2.68 0.42 -8.89
CA LEU A 109 1.35 -0.14 -9.10
C LEU A 109 0.28 0.62 -8.29
N ASP A 110 0.63 1.78 -7.73
CA ASP A 110 -0.21 2.58 -6.83
C ASP A 110 -1.57 3.00 -7.42
N ASN A 111 -1.66 3.12 -8.74
CA ASN A 111 -2.89 3.49 -9.43
C ASN A 111 -3.83 2.29 -9.70
N ASN A 112 -3.37 1.07 -9.45
CA ASN A 112 -4.19 -0.13 -9.59
C ASN A 112 -4.99 -0.36 -8.30
N TYR A 113 -6.31 -0.53 -8.41
CA TYR A 113 -7.20 -0.71 -7.26
C TYR A 113 -6.77 -1.84 -6.32
N TYR A 114 -6.35 -2.98 -6.87
CA TYR A 114 -5.92 -4.13 -6.09
C TYR A 114 -4.64 -3.80 -5.30
N HIS A 115 -3.60 -3.28 -5.95
CA HIS A 115 -2.34 -2.93 -5.28
C HIS A 115 -2.51 -1.77 -4.30
N TRP A 116 -3.33 -0.78 -4.64
CA TRP A 116 -3.67 0.29 -3.71
C TRP A 116 -4.29 -0.26 -2.42
N THR A 117 -5.30 -1.12 -2.56
CA THR A 117 -6.02 -1.70 -1.42
C THR A 117 -5.13 -2.64 -0.61
N MET A 118 -4.46 -3.57 -1.27
CA MET A 118 -3.73 -4.66 -0.61
C MET A 118 -2.36 -4.24 -0.08
N GLU A 119 -1.69 -3.28 -0.73
CA GLU A 119 -0.34 -2.84 -0.37
C GLU A 119 -0.36 -1.46 0.29
N SER A 120 -0.99 -0.47 -0.33
CA SER A 120 -0.86 0.93 0.13
C SER A 120 -1.72 1.19 1.36
N LEU A 121 -3.01 0.86 1.31
CA LEU A 121 -3.91 1.02 2.46
C LEU A 121 -3.53 0.12 3.63
N SER A 122 -3.08 -1.11 3.36
CA SER A 122 -2.53 -1.99 4.41
C SER A 122 -1.32 -1.38 5.13
N ARG A 123 -0.43 -0.67 4.42
CA ARG A 123 0.71 0.02 5.07
C ARG A 123 0.26 1.20 5.93
N VAL A 124 -0.79 1.92 5.53
CA VAL A 124 -1.43 2.92 6.40
C VAL A 124 -2.00 2.23 7.63
N LEU A 125 -2.79 1.17 7.44
CA LEU A 125 -3.44 0.41 8.52
C LEU A 125 -2.45 -0.07 9.58
N VAL A 126 -1.26 -0.52 9.16
CA VAL A 126 -0.20 -0.98 10.07
C VAL A 126 0.25 0.11 11.04
N ILE A 127 0.32 1.37 10.60
CA ILE A 127 0.87 2.47 11.39
C ILE A 127 -0.20 3.48 11.84
N TYR A 128 -1.45 3.32 11.41
CA TYR A 128 -2.51 4.30 11.58
C TYR A 128 -2.77 4.67 13.03
N GLU A 129 -2.76 3.67 13.92
CA GLU A 129 -3.01 3.85 15.36
C GLU A 129 -1.76 4.33 16.10
N HIS A 130 -0.59 4.33 15.45
CA HIS A 130 0.66 4.76 16.08
C HIS A 130 0.65 6.28 16.28
N PRO A 131 0.91 6.82 17.49
CA PRO A 131 0.79 8.25 17.77
C PRO A 131 1.60 9.14 16.81
N ALA A 132 2.84 8.73 16.50
CA ALA A 132 3.72 9.48 15.60
C ALA A 132 3.15 9.64 14.19
N PHE A 133 2.27 8.74 13.73
CA PHE A 133 1.71 8.77 12.37
C PHE A 133 0.96 10.07 12.07
N LYS A 134 0.33 10.69 13.08
CA LYS A 134 -0.45 11.92 12.92
C LYS A 134 0.37 13.10 12.39
N GLU A 135 1.67 13.09 12.65
CA GLU A 135 2.59 14.16 12.26
C GLU A 135 3.09 14.03 10.81
N TYR A 136 2.85 12.88 10.17
CA TYR A 136 3.31 12.62 8.81
C TYR A 136 2.30 13.11 7.78
N LYS A 137 2.81 13.79 6.75
CA LYS A 137 2.10 13.97 5.49
C LYS A 137 2.18 12.69 4.67
N ILE A 138 1.09 12.35 3.99
CA ILE A 138 0.97 11.16 3.16
C ILE A 138 1.26 11.53 1.72
N LEU A 139 2.34 10.99 1.18
CA LEU A 139 2.73 11.24 -0.20
C LEU A 139 2.03 10.24 -1.12
N VAL A 140 1.15 10.78 -1.96
CA VAL A 140 0.35 10.04 -2.97
C VAL A 140 0.63 10.55 -4.37
N LYS A 141 0.22 9.78 -5.39
CA LYS A 141 0.56 10.06 -6.78
C LYS A 141 -0.13 11.33 -7.27
N LYS A 142 0.62 12.22 -7.93
CA LYS A 142 0.01 13.36 -8.64
C LYS A 142 -0.84 12.84 -9.80
N GLY A 143 -2.10 13.28 -9.86
CA GLY A 143 -3.07 12.77 -10.83
C GLY A 143 -3.51 11.32 -10.54
N GLY A 144 -3.33 10.84 -9.31
CA GLY A 144 -3.94 9.60 -8.85
C GLY A 144 -5.46 9.66 -8.96
N SER A 145 -6.08 8.50 -9.10
CA SER A 145 -7.54 8.39 -9.16
C SER A 145 -8.21 8.93 -7.90
N ARG A 146 -9.45 9.41 -8.06
CA ARG A 146 -10.26 9.92 -6.93
C ARG A 146 -10.38 8.89 -5.80
N PHE A 147 -10.51 7.60 -6.13
CA PHE A 147 -10.63 6.53 -5.12
C PHE A 147 -9.42 6.48 -4.16
N MET A 148 -8.22 6.85 -4.60
CA MET A 148 -7.03 6.83 -3.73
C MET A 148 -7.17 7.84 -2.59
N PHE A 149 -7.63 9.05 -2.91
CA PHE A 149 -7.84 10.11 -1.92
C PHE A 149 -9.07 9.81 -1.05
N ASP A 150 -10.19 9.45 -1.69
CA ASP A 150 -11.45 9.16 -0.99
C ASP A 150 -11.29 7.97 -0.03
N SER A 151 -10.50 6.95 -0.37
CA SER A 151 -10.24 5.82 0.55
C SER A 151 -9.38 6.20 1.75
N LEU A 152 -8.41 7.11 1.62
CA LEU A 152 -7.63 7.61 2.76
C LEU A 152 -8.48 8.48 3.70
N GLU A 153 -9.32 9.32 3.13
CA GLU A 153 -10.27 10.14 3.86
C GLU A 153 -11.31 9.27 4.57
N PHE A 154 -11.99 8.39 3.86
CA PHE A 154 -13.07 7.56 4.39
C PHE A 154 -12.58 6.51 5.40
N LEU A 155 -11.52 5.75 5.08
CA LEU A 155 -11.10 4.65 5.96
C LEU A 155 -10.31 5.16 7.16
N PHE A 156 -9.46 6.16 6.95
CA PHE A 156 -8.47 6.58 7.93
C PHE A 156 -8.69 8.00 8.45
N ASN A 157 -9.77 8.69 8.06
CA ASN A 157 -10.01 10.09 8.45
C ASN A 157 -8.77 10.97 8.20
N ILE A 158 -8.02 10.68 7.14
CA ILE A 158 -6.85 11.48 6.77
C ILE A 158 -7.36 12.67 5.98
N PRO A 159 -7.18 13.90 6.47
CA PRO A 159 -7.71 15.07 5.79
C PRO A 159 -6.82 15.44 4.59
N LYS A 160 -7.40 16.14 3.61
CA LYS A 160 -6.75 16.41 2.31
C LYS A 160 -5.46 17.20 2.44
N GLU A 161 -5.36 18.11 3.41
CA GLU A 161 -4.15 18.89 3.69
C GLU A 161 -2.96 18.04 4.16
N ARG A 162 -3.22 16.85 4.71
CA ARG A 162 -2.16 15.88 5.02
C ARG A 162 -1.75 15.06 3.79
N MET A 163 -2.49 15.11 2.69
CA MET A 163 -2.16 14.40 1.46
C MET A 163 -1.35 15.30 0.53
N VAL A 164 -0.08 14.98 0.34
CA VAL A 164 0.80 15.70 -0.59
C VAL A 164 1.02 14.88 -1.85
N THR A 165 1.18 15.57 -2.98
CA THR A 165 1.46 14.92 -4.26
C THR A 165 2.79 15.38 -4.83
N LYS A 166 3.43 14.57 -5.66
CA LYS A 166 4.59 14.98 -6.44
C LYS A 166 4.55 14.42 -7.85
N SER A 167 5.26 15.09 -8.77
CA SER A 167 5.55 14.53 -10.08
C SER A 167 6.63 13.45 -10.00
N LEU A 168 6.77 12.64 -11.05
CA LEU A 168 7.81 11.60 -11.14
C LEU A 168 9.22 12.20 -11.02
N ILE A 169 9.45 13.33 -11.71
CA ILE A 169 10.75 14.01 -11.82
C ILE A 169 11.03 14.97 -10.65
N THR A 170 10.12 15.10 -9.68
CA THR A 170 10.36 15.91 -8.48
C THR A 170 10.91 15.02 -7.37
N ARG A 171 11.94 15.48 -6.67
CA ARG A 171 12.39 14.88 -5.41
C ARG A 171 11.80 15.62 -4.20
N ILE A 172 11.56 14.89 -3.13
CA ILE A 172 11.20 15.46 -1.83
C ILE A 172 12.37 15.23 -0.89
N ASP A 173 12.92 16.31 -0.36
CA ASP A 173 13.90 16.24 0.73
C ASP A 173 13.11 16.37 2.04
N THR A 174 13.33 15.46 2.99
CA THR A 174 12.54 15.40 4.22
C THR A 174 13.37 15.13 5.46
N ASP A 175 13.02 15.80 6.56
CA ASP A 175 13.70 15.61 7.83
C ASP A 175 13.50 14.18 8.34
N LYS A 176 12.33 13.58 8.04
CA LYS A 176 12.04 12.19 8.39
C LYS A 176 11.08 11.52 7.41
N ALA A 177 11.53 10.46 6.74
CA ALA A 177 10.66 9.59 5.96
C ALA A 177 10.22 8.38 6.80
N LEU A 178 8.92 8.12 6.86
CA LEU A 178 8.39 6.87 7.40
C LEU A 178 8.35 5.82 6.28
N VAL A 179 8.88 4.64 6.55
CA VAL A 179 8.83 3.49 5.65
C VAL A 179 8.24 2.31 6.40
N VAL A 180 7.13 1.78 5.89
CA VAL A 180 6.48 0.59 6.45
C VAL A 180 6.76 -0.61 5.54
N SER A 181 7.03 -1.77 6.13
CA SER A 181 7.24 -3.03 5.41
C SER A 181 6.07 -3.36 4.47
N PHE A 182 6.35 -3.95 3.31
CA PHE A 182 5.29 -4.40 2.40
C PHE A 182 4.56 -5.64 2.96
N PRO A 183 3.22 -5.63 3.00
CA PRO A 183 2.41 -6.68 3.64
C PRO A 183 2.17 -7.90 2.74
N HIS A 184 3.20 -8.34 2.02
CA HIS A 184 3.12 -9.53 1.16
C HIS A 184 4.34 -10.43 1.33
N ILE A 185 4.12 -11.73 1.20
CA ILE A 185 5.12 -12.77 1.00
C ILE A 185 5.37 -12.86 -0.50
N ARG A 186 6.62 -12.71 -0.94
CA ARG A 186 6.99 -13.00 -2.34
C ARG A 186 8.17 -13.95 -2.36
N ASN A 187 8.06 -14.99 -3.19
CA ASN A 187 9.21 -15.84 -3.47
C ASN A 187 10.19 -15.06 -4.36
N GLN A 188 11.32 -14.63 -3.80
CA GLN A 188 12.33 -13.87 -4.54
C GLN A 188 13.07 -14.68 -5.61
N LYS A 189 12.98 -16.02 -5.61
CA LYS A 189 13.64 -16.89 -6.60
C LYS A 189 12.75 -17.13 -7.81
N THR A 190 11.48 -17.44 -7.57
CA THR A 190 10.55 -17.76 -8.66
C THR A 190 9.73 -16.57 -9.08
N GLU A 191 9.54 -15.57 -8.22
CA GLU A 191 8.74 -14.36 -8.46
C GLU A 191 7.25 -14.58 -8.73
N TRP A 192 6.82 -15.83 -8.92
CA TRP A 192 5.50 -16.22 -9.38
C TRP A 192 4.39 -16.06 -8.34
N THR A 193 4.72 -15.89 -7.06
CA THR A 193 3.71 -15.89 -5.99
C THR A 193 3.84 -14.68 -5.09
N SER A 194 2.75 -13.92 -4.99
CA SER A 194 2.56 -12.84 -4.02
C SER A 194 1.37 -13.19 -3.13
N VAL A 195 1.61 -13.38 -1.83
CA VAL A 195 0.57 -13.70 -0.85
C VAL A 195 0.48 -12.58 0.18
N TYR A 196 -0.71 -12.03 0.36
CA TYR A 196 -0.96 -10.98 1.35
C TYR A 196 -1.31 -11.57 2.71
N TYR A 197 -0.98 -10.85 3.78
CA TYR A 197 -1.18 -11.36 5.13
C TYR A 197 -2.68 -11.41 5.48
N PRO A 198 -3.26 -12.59 5.81
CA PRO A 198 -4.69 -12.73 6.05
C PRO A 198 -5.22 -11.80 7.15
N TYR A 199 -4.43 -11.59 8.21
CA TYR A 199 -4.84 -10.74 9.33
C TYR A 199 -4.96 -9.25 8.93
N LEU A 200 -4.14 -8.75 8.00
CA LEU A 200 -4.25 -7.36 7.52
C LEU A 200 -5.50 -7.18 6.67
N ILE A 201 -5.83 -8.17 5.85
CA ILE A 201 -7.08 -8.20 5.07
C ILE A 201 -8.29 -8.16 6.02
N ARG A 202 -8.28 -9.00 7.08
CA ARG A 202 -9.34 -9.00 8.10
C ARG A 202 -9.45 -7.66 8.82
N LYS A 203 -8.31 -7.05 9.20
CA LYS A 203 -8.29 -5.73 9.85
C LYS A 203 -8.83 -4.64 8.92
N LEU A 204 -8.42 -4.61 7.65
CA LEU A 204 -8.91 -3.62 6.68
C LEU A 204 -10.41 -3.77 6.44
N ASN A 205 -10.91 -5.00 6.30
CA ASN A 205 -12.34 -5.29 6.17
C ASN A 205 -13.12 -4.87 7.42
N THR A 206 -12.58 -5.09 8.61
CA THR A 206 -13.20 -4.67 9.88
C THR A 206 -13.29 -3.15 9.96
N LEU A 207 -12.21 -2.45 9.59
CA LEU A 207 -12.20 -0.99 9.51
C LEU A 207 -13.23 -0.48 8.51
N ALA A 208 -13.28 -1.05 7.31
CA ALA A 208 -14.26 -0.66 6.29
C ALA A 208 -15.70 -0.84 6.78
N LYS A 209 -16.03 -1.99 7.39
CA LYS A 209 -17.36 -2.23 7.99
C LYS A 209 -17.70 -1.20 9.05
N LYS A 210 -16.76 -0.90 9.95
CA LYS A 210 -16.94 0.13 10.98
C LYS A 210 -17.24 1.50 10.36
N ARG A 211 -16.46 1.93 9.36
CA ARG A 211 -16.66 3.23 8.69
C ARG A 211 -17.98 3.32 7.93
N ILE A 212 -18.38 2.22 7.29
CA ILE A 212 -19.70 2.12 6.66
C ILE A 212 -20.78 2.27 7.73
N GLN A 213 -20.70 1.55 8.85
CA GLN A 213 -21.68 1.67 9.94
C GLN A 213 -21.75 3.10 10.49
N GLU A 214 -20.61 3.72 10.79
CA GLU A 214 -20.55 5.13 11.27
C GLU A 214 -21.19 6.10 10.26
N HIS A 215 -20.97 5.89 8.96
CA HIS A 215 -21.55 6.74 7.91
C HIS A 215 -23.06 6.52 7.74
N LEU A 216 -23.52 5.26 7.87
CA LEU A 216 -24.93 4.89 7.72
C LEU A 216 -25.76 5.17 8.97
N GLU A 217 -25.16 5.19 10.17
CA GLU A 217 -25.88 5.52 11.41
C GLU A 217 -26.41 6.96 11.39
N GLY A 218 -25.74 7.88 10.69
CA GLY A 218 -26.24 9.23 10.40
C GLY A 218 -27.27 9.30 9.27
N ASN A 219 -27.53 8.21 8.54
CA ASN A 219 -28.31 8.18 7.30
C ASN A 219 -29.07 6.85 7.08
N LYS A 220 -29.61 6.24 8.15
CA LYS A 220 -30.20 4.89 8.13
C LYS A 220 -31.31 4.69 7.08
N GLN A 221 -31.99 5.75 6.65
CA GLN A 221 -33.06 5.68 5.65
C GLN A 221 -32.59 5.47 4.20
N ASN A 222 -31.31 5.73 3.87
CA ASN A 222 -30.81 5.71 2.49
C ASN A 222 -29.66 4.71 2.25
N SER A 223 -29.56 3.64 3.05
CA SER A 223 -28.53 2.62 2.83
C SER A 223 -28.93 1.70 1.66
N PRO A 224 -28.09 1.55 0.61
CA PRO A 224 -28.40 0.63 -0.47
C PRO A 224 -28.43 -0.81 0.08
N LYS A 225 -29.52 -1.54 -0.18
CA LYS A 225 -29.67 -2.94 0.26
C LYS A 225 -28.74 -3.87 -0.49
N ASN A 226 -28.39 -3.51 -1.72
CA ASN A 226 -27.61 -4.31 -2.64
C ASN A 226 -26.43 -3.49 -3.19
N ILE A 227 -25.27 -4.13 -3.35
CA ILE A 227 -24.18 -3.59 -4.16
C ILE A 227 -24.29 -4.25 -5.53
N LEU A 228 -24.67 -3.47 -6.54
CA LEU A 228 -24.75 -3.96 -7.91
C LEU A 228 -23.42 -3.72 -8.64
N ILE A 229 -22.85 -4.79 -9.17
CA ILE A 229 -21.64 -4.73 -9.98
C ILE A 229 -22.02 -5.09 -11.41
N SER A 230 -22.18 -4.08 -12.27
CA SER A 230 -22.51 -4.29 -13.67
C SER A 230 -21.26 -4.53 -14.51
N ARG A 231 -21.40 -5.43 -15.49
CA ARG A 231 -20.39 -5.68 -16.55
C ARG A 231 -20.87 -5.26 -17.94
N LYS A 232 -22.08 -4.68 -18.04
CA LYS A 232 -22.68 -4.31 -19.32
C LYS A 232 -21.86 -3.15 -19.93
N ASN A 233 -21.30 -3.37 -21.13
CA ASN A 233 -20.58 -2.39 -21.95
C ASN A 233 -19.32 -1.75 -21.36
N ALA A 234 -18.67 -2.37 -20.37
CA ALA A 234 -17.54 -1.72 -19.68
C ALA A 234 -16.17 -2.29 -20.12
N LEU A 235 -15.26 -1.41 -20.54
CA LEU A 235 -13.82 -1.72 -20.72
C LEU A 235 -13.15 -2.12 -19.38
N GLU A 236 -13.72 -1.69 -18.25
CA GLU A 236 -13.28 -2.02 -16.88
C GLU A 236 -14.51 -2.19 -15.96
N ARG A 237 -14.40 -2.97 -14.86
CA ARG A 237 -15.51 -3.19 -13.91
C ARG A 237 -15.94 -1.87 -13.25
N ARG A 238 -17.25 -1.62 -13.16
CA ARG A 238 -17.82 -0.45 -12.48
C ARG A 238 -18.81 -0.91 -11.39
N ILE A 239 -18.81 -0.23 -10.26
CA ILE A 239 -19.87 -0.31 -9.25
C ILE A 239 -20.87 0.77 -9.64
N VAL A 240 -22.14 0.38 -9.80
CA VAL A 240 -23.23 1.28 -10.21
C VAL A 240 -24.29 1.26 -9.13
N ASN A 241 -24.99 2.38 -8.93
CA ASN A 241 -26.11 2.41 -8.01
C ASN A 241 -27.30 1.60 -8.57
N GLU A 242 -28.18 1.14 -7.69
CA GLU A 242 -29.39 0.39 -8.06
C GLU A 242 -30.25 1.18 -9.05
N ASP A 243 -30.39 2.49 -8.81
CA ASP A 243 -31.14 3.42 -9.66
C ASP A 243 -30.56 3.57 -11.08
N GLU A 244 -29.27 3.27 -11.29
CA GLU A 244 -28.62 3.30 -12.61
C GLU A 244 -28.85 2.00 -13.40
N CYS A 245 -29.37 0.96 -12.76
CA CYS A 245 -29.66 -0.34 -13.38
C CYS A 245 -31.12 -0.51 -13.79
N ILE A 246 -32.02 0.31 -13.24
CA ILE A 246 -33.46 0.27 -13.51
C ILE A 246 -33.77 1.37 -14.54
N GLY A 247 -33.50 1.06 -15.80
CA GLY A 247 -33.82 1.88 -16.97
C GLY A 247 -34.15 0.99 -18.16
#